data_AF-A0A7C5E936-F1
#
_entry.id   AF-A0A7C5E936-F1
#
_cell.length_a   1.000
_cell.length_b   1.000
_cell.length_c   1.000
_cell.angle_alpha   90.00
_cell.angle_beta   90.00
_cell.angle_gamma   90.00
#
_symmetry.space_group_name_H-M   'P 1'
#
loop_
_entity.id
_entity.type
_entity.pdbx_description
1 polymer ?
#
loop_
_entity_poly.entity_id
_entity_poly.type
_entity_poly.pdbx_seq_one_letter_code
_entity_poly.pdbx_strand_id
1 'polypeptide(L)'
;MWHGIPRQDIPWFPTVDPDTCIGCTLCYTTCGRGVYEMQDNKAVPVNPMNCMVGCNTCGTVCPTQAIEFPDRDLIWKLEREHKIFKVVRQEAKEKMARQEALKARAAAEDAVAKLTTRVRFEVAGEFSEKRFLIQLEELIKDKPYDFVNLRLDVPTVKGAMEKTPAFMSFDVTSTEQEDIQAFLPEVRELIRRNGLTLVSENKLS
;
A
#
# COMPACT_ATOMS: atom_id res chain seq x y z
N MET A 1 -12.89 -26.07 10.09
CA MET A 1 -14.33 -25.85 9.83
C MET A 1 -14.49 -25.46 8.36
N TRP A 2 -15.51 -25.98 7.69
CA TRP A 2 -15.95 -25.57 6.35
C TRP A 2 -17.42 -25.16 6.44
N HIS A 3 -17.68 -23.86 6.42
CA HIS A 3 -19.02 -23.26 6.53
C HIS A 3 -19.88 -23.84 7.66
N GLY A 4 -19.28 -24.03 8.84
CA GLY A 4 -19.96 -24.58 10.02
C GLY A 4 -19.81 -26.09 10.23
N ILE A 5 -19.27 -26.83 9.26
CA ILE A 5 -19.04 -28.28 9.37
C ILE A 5 -17.59 -28.56 9.82
N PRO A 6 -17.34 -29.42 10.82
CA PRO A 6 -16.00 -29.87 11.16
C PRO A 6 -15.32 -30.52 9.96
N ARG A 7 -14.03 -30.23 9.74
CA ARG A 7 -13.32 -30.67 8.53
C ARG A 7 -13.21 -32.20 8.45
N GLN A 8 -13.14 -32.86 9.60
CA GLN A 8 -13.07 -34.31 9.76
C GLN A 8 -14.32 -35.06 9.29
N ASP A 9 -15.47 -34.37 9.23
CA ASP A 9 -16.74 -34.98 8.85
C ASP A 9 -16.98 -34.94 7.33
N ILE A 10 -16.04 -34.37 6.58
CA ILE A 10 -16.14 -34.19 5.13
C ILE A 10 -15.10 -35.08 4.45
N PRO A 11 -15.49 -36.21 3.84
CA PRO A 11 -14.57 -37.10 3.15
C PRO A 11 -14.25 -36.55 1.76
N TRP A 12 -13.60 -35.39 1.70
CA TRP A 12 -13.06 -34.78 0.49
C TRP A 12 -11.54 -34.62 0.63
N PHE A 13 -10.77 -35.43 -0.06
CA PHE A 13 -9.31 -35.36 -0.06
C PHE A 13 -8.76 -36.09 -1.30
N PRO A 14 -7.54 -35.76 -1.75
CA PRO A 14 -6.94 -36.43 -2.90
C PRO A 14 -6.38 -37.81 -2.52
N THR A 15 -6.46 -38.74 -3.45
CA THR A 15 -5.69 -40.00 -3.46
C THR A 15 -4.70 -39.94 -4.62
N VAL A 16 -3.47 -40.44 -4.43
CA VAL A 16 -2.44 -40.46 -5.48
C VAL A 16 -2.09 -41.90 -5.83
N ASP A 17 -2.11 -42.24 -7.11
CA ASP A 17 -1.58 -43.49 -7.65
C ASP A 17 -0.05 -43.37 -7.85
N PRO A 18 0.77 -44.09 -7.06
CA PRO A 18 2.22 -44.02 -7.17
C PRO A 18 2.75 -44.60 -8.48
N ASP A 19 2.06 -45.54 -9.12
CA ASP A 19 2.52 -46.19 -10.36
C ASP A 19 2.38 -45.25 -11.56
N THR A 20 1.34 -44.43 -11.54
CA THR A 20 1.03 -43.44 -12.60
C THR A 20 1.68 -42.08 -12.31
N CYS A 21 2.04 -41.79 -11.06
CA CYS A 21 2.71 -40.54 -10.69
C CYS A 21 4.14 -40.48 -11.24
N ILE A 22 4.46 -39.48 -12.05
CA ILE A 22 5.82 -39.30 -12.63
C ILE A 22 6.72 -38.35 -11.82
N GLY A 23 6.28 -37.92 -10.64
CA GLY A 23 7.11 -37.05 -9.78
C GLY A 23 7.28 -35.61 -10.27
N CYS A 24 6.44 -35.14 -11.22
CA CYS A 24 6.60 -33.82 -11.84
C CYS A 24 6.41 -32.61 -10.89
N THR A 25 6.05 -32.82 -9.63
CA THR A 25 5.85 -31.80 -8.57
C THR A 25 4.75 -30.73 -8.83
N LEU A 26 4.04 -30.77 -9.96
CA LEU A 26 3.00 -29.78 -10.27
C LEU A 26 1.90 -29.69 -9.22
N CYS A 27 1.48 -30.84 -8.66
CA CYS A 27 0.49 -30.87 -7.58
C CYS A 27 1.01 -30.22 -6.29
N TYR A 28 2.29 -30.38 -5.99
CA TYR A 28 2.95 -29.80 -4.81
C TYR A 28 3.03 -28.27 -4.94
N THR A 29 3.48 -27.75 -6.08
CA THR A 29 3.63 -26.30 -6.30
C THR A 29 2.29 -25.58 -6.47
N THR A 30 1.32 -26.22 -7.12
CA THR A 30 -0.01 -25.63 -7.34
C THR A 30 -0.85 -25.61 -6.06
N CYS A 31 -0.65 -26.59 -5.16
CA CYS A 31 -1.41 -26.67 -3.91
C CYS A 31 -0.85 -25.72 -2.85
N GLY A 32 -1.36 -24.49 -2.79
CA GLY A 32 -1.02 -23.51 -1.74
C GLY A 32 -1.49 -23.86 -0.32
N ARG A 33 -1.90 -25.11 -0.07
CA ARG A 33 -2.45 -25.60 1.21
C ARG A 33 -1.60 -26.65 1.91
N GLY A 34 -0.43 -27.00 1.36
CA GLY A 34 0.50 -27.93 1.99
C GLY A 34 -0.10 -29.33 2.19
N VAL A 35 -0.83 -29.82 1.19
CA VAL A 35 -1.46 -31.16 1.23
C VAL A 35 -0.44 -32.27 0.96
N TYR A 36 0.54 -32.00 0.10
CA TYR A 36 1.48 -32.98 -0.42
C TYR A 36 2.88 -32.79 0.16
N GLU A 37 3.61 -33.90 0.26
CA GLU A 37 5.07 -33.97 0.29
C GLU A 37 5.58 -34.77 -0.89
N MET A 38 6.86 -34.61 -1.23
CA MET A 38 7.53 -35.43 -2.25
C MET A 38 8.39 -36.47 -1.54
N GLN A 39 8.06 -37.75 -1.72
CA GLN A 39 8.77 -38.88 -1.13
C GLN A 39 9.12 -39.87 -2.25
N ASP A 40 10.38 -40.30 -2.34
CA ASP A 40 10.87 -41.19 -3.40
C ASP A 40 10.49 -40.74 -4.83
N ASN A 41 10.55 -39.42 -5.06
CA ASN A 41 10.15 -38.79 -6.31
C ASN A 41 8.67 -39.01 -6.69
N LYS A 42 7.78 -39.22 -5.70
CA LYS A 42 6.33 -39.35 -5.86
C LYS A 42 5.62 -38.37 -4.93
N ALA A 43 4.43 -37.92 -5.34
CA ALA A 43 3.62 -37.04 -4.51
C ALA A 43 2.82 -37.87 -3.49
N VAL A 44 2.94 -37.52 -2.21
CA VAL A 44 2.25 -38.21 -1.11
C VAL A 44 1.37 -37.19 -0.37
N PRO A 45 0.05 -37.41 -0.27
CA PRO A 45 -0.86 -36.49 0.43
C PRO A 45 -0.75 -36.69 1.95
N VAL A 46 0.31 -36.18 2.57
CA VAL A 46 0.56 -36.32 4.02
C VAL A 46 -0.44 -35.54 4.88
N ASN A 47 -1.02 -34.46 4.34
CA ASN A 47 -2.00 -33.62 5.03
C ASN A 47 -3.31 -33.53 4.23
N PRO A 48 -4.02 -34.67 4.03
CA PRO A 48 -5.19 -34.72 3.16
C PRO A 48 -6.32 -33.78 3.64
N MET A 49 -6.41 -33.56 4.95
CA MET A 49 -7.43 -32.71 5.56
C MET A 49 -7.20 -31.21 5.33
N ASN A 50 -6.00 -30.80 4.91
CA ASN A 50 -5.75 -29.42 4.48
C ASN A 50 -6.38 -29.11 3.11
N CYS A 51 -6.75 -30.15 2.35
CA CYS A 51 -7.41 -29.99 1.06
C CYS A 51 -8.72 -29.20 1.22
N MET A 52 -8.90 -28.18 0.38
CA MET A 52 -10.12 -27.39 0.33
C MET A 52 -11.26 -28.25 -0.20
N VAL A 53 -12.36 -28.32 0.55
CA VAL A 53 -13.56 -29.05 0.17
C VAL A 53 -14.07 -28.54 -1.19
N GLY A 54 -14.27 -29.47 -2.13
CA GLY A 54 -14.72 -29.18 -3.50
C GLY A 54 -13.63 -28.72 -4.47
N CYS A 55 -12.38 -28.53 -4.02
CA CYS A 55 -11.25 -28.23 -4.91
C CYS A 55 -10.67 -29.52 -5.49
N ASN A 56 -10.44 -29.54 -6.80
CA ASN A 56 -9.81 -30.65 -7.53
C ASN A 56 -8.68 -30.21 -8.48
N THR A 57 -8.17 -28.98 -8.35
CA THR A 57 -7.21 -28.38 -9.29
C THR A 57 -5.96 -29.22 -9.51
N CYS A 58 -5.40 -29.82 -8.44
CA CYS A 58 -4.21 -30.67 -8.57
C CYS A 58 -4.47 -31.95 -9.36
N GLY A 59 -5.70 -32.49 -9.33
CA GLY A 59 -6.11 -33.59 -10.20
C GLY A 59 -6.19 -33.14 -11.65
N THR A 60 -6.79 -31.98 -11.91
CA THR A 60 -6.91 -31.42 -13.26
C THR A 60 -5.56 -31.08 -13.90
N VAL A 61 -4.60 -30.55 -13.13
CA VAL A 61 -3.26 -30.20 -13.65
C VAL A 61 -2.29 -31.37 -13.70
N CYS A 62 -2.66 -32.54 -13.18
CA CYS A 62 -1.80 -33.72 -13.21
C CYS A 62 -1.72 -34.27 -14.65
N PRO A 63 -0.55 -34.24 -15.31
CA PRO A 63 -0.44 -34.63 -16.71
C PRO A 63 -0.71 -36.12 -16.94
N THR A 64 -0.50 -36.95 -15.91
CA THR A 64 -0.74 -38.40 -15.95
C THR A 64 -2.04 -38.81 -15.27
N GLN A 65 -2.85 -37.86 -14.80
CA GLN A 65 -4.11 -38.13 -14.08
C GLN A 65 -3.93 -39.05 -12.85
N ALA A 66 -2.76 -39.06 -12.23
CA ALA A 66 -2.44 -39.89 -11.07
C ALA A 66 -3.15 -39.46 -9.77
N ILE A 67 -4.03 -38.46 -9.79
CA ILE A 67 -4.66 -37.91 -8.59
C ILE A 67 -6.18 -37.95 -8.74
N GLU A 68 -6.83 -38.67 -7.84
CA GLU A 68 -8.27 -38.85 -7.81
C GLU A 68 -8.91 -38.14 -6.62
N PHE A 69 -10.20 -37.81 -6.77
CA PHE A 69 -11.03 -37.20 -5.75
C PHE A 69 -12.36 -37.95 -5.63
N PRO A 70 -13.01 -37.89 -4.45
CA PRO A 70 -14.38 -38.35 -4.27
C PRO A 70 -15.35 -37.68 -5.26
N ASP A 71 -16.48 -38.33 -5.51
CA ASP A 71 -17.51 -37.77 -6.38
C ASP A 71 -18.03 -36.43 -5.84
N ARG A 72 -18.21 -35.45 -6.73
CA ARG A 72 -18.73 -34.12 -6.38
C ARG A 72 -20.15 -34.17 -5.82
N ASP A 73 -20.93 -35.20 -6.16
CA ASP A 73 -22.26 -35.43 -5.62
C ASP A 73 -22.28 -35.50 -4.09
N LEU A 74 -21.19 -35.97 -3.46
CA LEU A 74 -21.01 -35.93 -2.01
C LEU A 74 -21.12 -34.50 -1.46
N ILE A 75 -20.41 -33.55 -2.10
CA ILE A 75 -20.39 -32.15 -1.64
C ILE A 75 -21.77 -31.53 -1.81
N TRP A 76 -22.45 -31.79 -2.93
CA TRP A 76 -23.80 -31.30 -3.14
C TRP A 76 -24.80 -31.81 -2.11
N LYS A 77 -24.69 -33.07 -1.66
CA LYS A 77 -25.51 -33.61 -0.57
C LYS A 77 -25.25 -32.86 0.73
N LEU A 78 -23.97 -32.70 1.10
CA LEU A 78 -23.57 -31.96 2.30
C LEU A 78 -24.04 -30.48 2.27
N GLU A 79 -23.92 -29.82 1.12
CA GLU A 79 -24.38 -28.43 0.94
C GLU A 79 -25.88 -28.28 1.23
N ARG A 80 -26.69 -29.24 0.78
CA ARG A 80 -28.14 -29.26 0.99
C ARG A 80 -28.50 -29.59 2.43
N GLU A 81 -27.93 -30.67 2.98
CA GLU A 81 -28.22 -31.17 4.34
C GLU A 81 -27.89 -30.11 5.41
N HIS A 82 -26.73 -29.46 5.28
CA HIS A 82 -26.27 -28.45 6.22
C HIS A 82 -26.70 -27.02 5.88
N LYS A 83 -27.51 -26.84 4.82
CA LYS A 83 -28.02 -25.53 4.37
C LYS A 83 -26.90 -24.50 4.16
N ILE A 84 -25.78 -24.93 3.58
CA ILE A 84 -24.54 -24.15 3.44
C ILE A 84 -24.79 -22.80 2.76
N PHE A 85 -25.69 -22.73 1.77
CA PHE A 85 -26.02 -21.48 1.07
C PHE A 85 -26.53 -20.36 1.99
N LYS A 86 -27.17 -20.68 3.13
CA LYS A 86 -27.58 -19.66 4.11
C LYS A 86 -26.36 -19.12 4.87
N VAL A 87 -25.43 -19.99 5.24
CA VAL A 87 -24.21 -19.65 5.98
C VAL A 87 -23.27 -18.81 5.11
N VAL A 88 -22.95 -19.27 3.89
CA VAL A 88 -22.03 -18.55 3.00
C VAL A 88 -22.56 -17.18 2.56
N ARG A 89 -23.88 -17.00 2.46
CA ARG A 89 -24.49 -15.68 2.20
C ARG A 89 -24.22 -14.72 3.36
N GLN A 90 -24.26 -15.20 4.59
CA GLN A 90 -23.95 -14.39 5.77
C GLN A 90 -22.44 -14.08 5.83
N GLU A 91 -21.58 -15.10 5.68
CA GLU A 91 -20.13 -14.92 5.63
C GLU A 91 -19.70 -13.95 4.52
N ALA A 92 -20.36 -14.00 3.35
CA ALA A 92 -20.11 -13.09 2.24
C ALA A 92 -20.45 -11.64 2.60
N LYS A 93 -21.60 -11.38 3.25
CA LYS A 93 -21.97 -10.02 3.70
C LYS A 93 -20.93 -9.45 4.65
N GLU A 94 -20.48 -10.23 5.62
CA GLU A 94 -19.46 -9.83 6.59
C GLU A 94 -18.10 -9.55 5.91
N LYS A 95 -17.69 -10.41 4.98
CA LYS A 95 -16.46 -10.23 4.22
C LYS A 95 -16.51 -8.96 3.35
N MET A 96 -17.63 -8.69 2.69
CA MET A 96 -17.81 -7.48 1.88
C MET A 96 -17.74 -6.22 2.75
N ALA A 97 -18.46 -6.19 3.88
CA ALA A 97 -18.40 -5.06 4.81
C ALA A 97 -16.97 -4.80 5.33
N ARG A 98 -16.23 -5.85 5.68
CA ARG A 98 -14.82 -5.72 6.08
C ARG A 98 -13.94 -5.18 4.95
N GLN A 99 -14.13 -5.65 3.71
CA GLN A 99 -13.37 -5.16 2.57
C GLN A 99 -13.67 -3.70 2.24
N GLU A 100 -14.93 -3.29 2.34
CA GLU A 100 -15.36 -1.90 2.15
C GLU A 100 -14.71 -0.98 3.20
N ALA A 101 -14.73 -1.36 4.47
CA ALA A 101 -14.05 -0.61 5.53
C ALA A 101 -12.54 -0.47 5.31
N LEU A 102 -11.87 -1.55 4.88
CA LEU A 102 -10.43 -1.50 4.54
C LEU A 102 -10.15 -0.60 3.34
N LYS A 103 -10.98 -0.64 2.30
CA LYS A 103 -10.85 0.24 1.13
C LYS A 103 -11.07 1.70 1.49
N ALA A 104 -12.09 2.00 2.32
CA ALA A 104 -12.36 3.35 2.78
C ALA A 104 -11.17 3.91 3.59
N ARG A 105 -10.60 3.09 4.48
CA ARG A 105 -9.39 3.46 5.22
C ARG A 105 -8.21 3.73 4.30
N ALA A 106 -7.92 2.83 3.36
CA ALA A 106 -6.82 3.00 2.41
C ALA A 106 -7.02 4.26 1.54
N ALA A 107 -8.25 4.56 1.13
CA ALA A 107 -8.57 5.78 0.39
C ALA A 107 -8.35 7.05 1.23
N ALA A 108 -8.72 7.02 2.52
CA ALA A 108 -8.44 8.13 3.42
C ALA A 108 -6.92 8.32 3.66
N GLU A 109 -6.18 7.24 3.87
CA GLU A 109 -4.71 7.28 4.01
C GLU A 109 -4.03 7.82 2.75
N ASP A 110 -4.44 7.38 1.56
CA ASP A 110 -3.93 7.87 0.27
C ASP A 110 -4.28 9.36 0.03
N ALA A 111 -5.47 9.80 0.43
CA ALA A 111 -5.85 11.20 0.35
C ALA A 111 -4.94 12.08 1.24
N VAL A 112 -4.65 11.64 2.46
CA VAL A 112 -3.73 12.36 3.37
C VAL A 112 -2.29 12.35 2.83
N ALA A 113 -1.81 11.23 2.32
CA ALA A 113 -0.44 11.12 1.79
C ALA A 113 -0.18 12.01 0.56
N LYS A 114 -1.21 12.44 -0.15
CA LYS A 114 -1.11 13.31 -1.33
C LYS A 114 -1.11 14.80 -0.99
N LEU A 115 -1.47 15.18 0.24
CA LEU A 115 -1.45 16.58 0.66
C LEU A 115 0.00 17.08 0.66
N THR A 116 0.25 18.21 -0.01
CA THR A 116 1.56 18.86 0.10
C THR A 116 1.55 19.72 1.35
N THR A 117 1.94 19.16 2.50
CA THR A 117 1.93 19.90 3.77
C THR A 117 3.20 20.73 3.98
N ARG A 118 4.27 20.44 3.23
CA ARG A 118 5.55 21.15 3.32
C ARG A 118 6.31 21.22 2.00
N VAL A 119 6.89 22.38 1.71
CA VAL A 119 7.74 22.61 0.52
C VAL A 119 8.96 23.43 0.92
N ARG A 120 10.15 22.99 0.51
CA ARG A 120 11.39 23.75 0.63
C ARG A 120 11.60 24.65 -0.57
N PHE A 121 11.91 25.90 -0.29
CA PHE A 121 12.37 26.89 -1.25
C PHE A 121 13.85 27.17 -1.04
N GLU A 122 14.59 27.26 -2.15
CA GLU A 122 15.95 27.76 -2.18
C GLU A 122 16.02 28.93 -3.14
N VAL A 123 16.52 30.06 -2.66
CA VAL A 123 16.58 31.32 -3.41
C VAL A 123 17.96 31.94 -3.32
N ALA A 124 18.37 32.58 -4.40
CA ALA A 124 19.65 33.28 -4.49
C ALA A 124 19.41 34.75 -4.88
N GLY A 125 20.17 35.66 -4.28
CA GLY A 125 20.08 37.08 -4.61
C GLY A 125 20.64 37.98 -3.52
N GLU A 126 20.31 39.26 -3.61
CA GLU A 126 20.70 40.27 -2.64
C GLU A 126 19.63 40.39 -1.55
N PHE A 127 19.98 40.11 -0.29
CA PHE A 127 19.07 40.19 0.86
C PHE A 127 19.30 41.45 1.72
N SER A 128 19.93 42.47 1.15
CA SER A 128 20.25 43.70 1.87
C SER A 128 18.95 44.41 2.31
N GLU A 129 18.95 44.94 3.55
CA GLU A 129 17.86 45.72 4.20
C GLU A 129 16.74 44.96 4.97
N LYS A 130 16.84 43.64 5.22
CA LYS A 130 15.80 42.85 5.97
C LYS A 130 14.38 42.89 5.38
N ARG A 131 14.16 43.59 4.27
CA ARG A 131 12.84 43.83 3.65
C ARG A 131 12.12 42.54 3.29
N PHE A 132 12.86 41.54 2.85
CA PHE A 132 12.32 40.22 2.52
C PHE A 132 11.76 39.50 3.75
N LEU A 133 12.44 39.57 4.91
CA LEU A 133 11.98 38.91 6.14
C LEU A 133 10.68 39.54 6.67
N ILE A 134 10.56 40.87 6.60
CA ILE A 134 9.33 41.59 6.99
C ILE A 134 8.17 41.17 6.09
N GLN A 135 8.40 41.04 4.80
CA GLN A 135 7.35 40.63 3.87
C GLN A 135 6.94 39.16 4.04
N LEU A 136 7.87 38.29 4.46
CA LEU A 136 7.52 36.91 4.84
C LEU A 136 6.60 36.91 6.06
N GLU A 137 6.90 37.71 7.08
CA GLU A 137 6.05 37.90 8.27
C GLU A 137 4.66 38.45 7.90
N GLU A 138 4.60 39.47 7.04
CA GLU A 138 3.33 40.02 6.54
C GLU A 138 2.51 38.98 5.76
N LEU A 139 3.18 38.09 5.02
CA LEU A 139 2.52 37.12 4.16
C LEU A 139 1.84 35.99 4.95
N ILE A 140 2.36 35.63 6.13
CA ILE A 140 1.79 34.59 7.01
C ILE A 140 0.72 35.11 7.96
N LYS A 141 0.56 36.43 8.05
CA LYS A 141 -0.40 37.04 8.98
C LYS A 141 -1.81 36.55 8.68
N ASP A 142 -2.47 36.00 9.70
CA ASP A 142 -3.82 35.43 9.64
C ASP A 142 -3.96 34.25 8.64
N LYS A 143 -2.88 33.53 8.32
CA LYS A 143 -2.89 32.36 7.43
C LYS A 143 -2.49 31.06 8.14
N PRO A 144 -3.00 29.88 7.71
CA PRO A 144 -2.67 28.57 8.29
C PRO A 144 -1.34 27.99 7.75
N TYR A 145 -0.40 28.86 7.38
CA TYR A 145 0.90 28.49 6.81
C TYR A 145 2.00 29.34 7.47
N ASP A 146 3.16 28.73 7.67
CA ASP A 146 4.30 29.39 8.29
C ASP A 146 5.60 29.08 7.53
N PHE A 147 6.59 29.96 7.72
CA PHE A 147 7.94 29.78 7.21
C PHE A 147 8.84 29.24 8.32
N VAL A 148 9.40 28.05 8.12
CA VAL A 148 10.29 27.39 9.09
C VAL A 148 11.64 27.05 8.46
N ASN A 149 12.63 26.73 9.30
CA ASN A 149 13.99 26.39 8.86
C ASN A 149 14.67 27.45 7.97
N LEU A 150 14.40 28.73 8.22
CA LEU A 150 15.08 29.81 7.51
C LEU A 150 16.59 29.75 7.79
N ARG A 151 17.38 29.62 6.73
CA ARG A 151 18.85 29.68 6.75
C ARG A 151 19.33 30.62 5.69
N LEU A 152 20.19 31.55 6.07
CA LEU A 152 20.86 32.48 5.17
C LEU A 152 22.34 32.16 5.15
N ASP A 153 22.83 31.72 4.00
CA ASP A 153 24.22 31.40 3.74
C ASP A 153 24.88 32.56 2.97
N VAL A 154 25.77 33.27 3.68
CA VAL A 154 26.58 34.35 3.12
C VAL A 154 28.00 33.85 2.86
N PRO A 155 28.56 33.99 1.65
CA PRO A 155 29.85 33.40 1.30
C PRO A 155 31.04 34.02 2.05
N THR A 156 30.96 35.30 2.42
CA THR A 156 31.98 35.97 3.25
C THR A 156 31.34 37.04 4.14
N VAL A 157 31.97 37.36 5.27
CA VAL A 157 31.53 38.46 6.17
C VAL A 157 31.54 39.80 5.45
N LYS A 158 32.55 40.03 4.60
CA LYS A 158 32.64 41.23 3.75
C LYS A 158 31.51 41.28 2.74
N GLY A 159 31.16 40.14 2.13
CA GLY A 159 30.03 39.99 1.23
C GLY A 159 28.65 39.99 1.88
N ALA A 160 28.55 39.88 3.21
CA ALA A 160 27.31 40.17 3.94
C ALA A 160 27.08 41.68 4.10
N MET A 161 28.15 42.48 4.04
CA MET A 161 28.11 43.95 4.14
C MET A 161 28.12 44.63 2.77
N GLU A 162 28.73 44.00 1.76
CA GLU A 162 28.72 44.40 0.36
C GLU A 162 27.58 43.68 -0.36
N LYS A 163 26.91 44.29 -1.35
CA LYS A 163 25.76 43.74 -2.10
C LYS A 163 26.11 42.47 -2.89
N THR A 164 26.41 41.38 -2.20
CA THR A 164 26.92 40.13 -2.77
C THR A 164 25.79 39.10 -2.77
N PRO A 165 25.70 38.24 -3.79
CA PRO A 165 24.71 37.18 -3.82
C PRO A 165 24.86 36.27 -2.60
N ALA A 166 23.78 36.13 -1.84
CA ALA A 166 23.65 35.13 -0.78
C ALA A 166 22.66 34.06 -1.21
N PHE A 167 22.68 32.94 -0.49
CA PHE A 167 21.70 31.86 -0.65
C PHE A 167 20.81 31.82 0.58
N MET A 168 19.50 31.71 0.40
CA MET A 168 18.57 31.48 1.49
C MET A 168 17.75 30.23 1.20
N SER A 169 17.60 29.39 2.22
CA SER A 169 16.65 28.28 2.20
C SER A 169 15.61 28.47 3.29
N PHE A 170 14.37 28.11 3.00
CA PHE A 170 13.28 28.11 3.97
C PHE A 170 12.22 27.09 3.54
N ASP A 171 11.47 26.57 4.50
CA ASP A 171 10.36 25.66 4.25
C ASP A 171 9.04 26.38 4.52
N VAL A 172 8.10 26.25 3.59
CA VAL A 172 6.70 26.59 3.82
C VAL A 172 6.01 25.36 4.36
N THR A 173 5.34 25.48 5.50
CA THR A 173 4.61 24.36 6.13
C THR A 173 3.21 24.80 6.53
N SER A 174 2.24 23.90 6.46
CA SER A 174 0.92 24.13 7.09
C SER A 174 1.04 24.01 8.61
N THR A 175 0.37 24.89 9.34
CA THR A 175 0.19 24.79 10.79
C THR A 175 -0.98 23.87 11.19
N GLU A 176 -1.87 23.59 10.24
CA GLU A 176 -3.09 22.80 10.42
C GLU A 176 -3.10 21.49 9.62
N GLN A 177 -1.95 21.12 9.03
CA GLN A 177 -1.78 19.93 8.17
C GLN A 177 -2.63 19.95 6.88
N GLU A 178 -2.99 21.15 6.41
CA GLU A 178 -3.71 21.36 5.16
C GLU A 178 -2.76 21.40 3.94
N ASP A 179 -3.33 21.26 2.73
CA ASP A 179 -2.56 21.35 1.49
C ASP A 179 -2.11 22.79 1.21
N ILE A 180 -0.80 23.02 1.18
CA ILE A 180 -0.23 24.37 1.00
C ILE A 180 -0.15 24.79 -0.47
N GLN A 181 -0.51 23.92 -1.43
CA GLN A 181 -0.42 24.21 -2.88
C GLN A 181 -1.05 25.56 -3.28
N ALA A 182 -2.16 25.93 -2.64
CA ALA A 182 -2.84 27.20 -2.90
C ALA A 182 -2.01 28.44 -2.49
N PHE A 183 -1.11 28.29 -1.52
CA PHE A 183 -0.28 29.37 -0.97
C PHE A 183 1.06 29.53 -1.71
N LEU A 184 1.58 28.46 -2.33
CA LEU A 184 2.86 28.48 -3.05
C LEU A 184 2.98 29.59 -4.12
N PRO A 185 1.94 29.94 -4.91
CA PRO A 185 2.01 31.04 -5.88
C PRO A 185 2.35 32.40 -5.25
N GLU A 186 1.85 32.67 -4.04
CA GLU A 186 2.13 33.93 -3.34
C GLU A 186 3.60 34.04 -2.92
N VAL A 187 4.19 32.92 -2.50
CA VAL A 187 5.62 32.82 -2.16
C VAL A 187 6.48 33.04 -3.40
N ARG A 188 6.13 32.41 -4.53
CA ARG A 188 6.85 32.60 -5.81
C ARG A 188 6.79 34.05 -6.28
N GLU A 189 5.63 34.70 -6.15
CA GLU A 189 5.47 36.11 -6.51
C GLU A 189 6.29 37.03 -5.60
N LEU A 190 6.34 36.72 -4.29
CA LEU A 190 7.17 37.46 -3.35
C LEU A 190 8.66 37.38 -3.72
N ILE A 191 9.16 36.19 -4.07
CA ILE A 191 10.54 35.97 -4.54
C ILE A 191 10.80 36.83 -5.79
N ARG A 192 9.92 36.73 -6.79
CA ARG A 192 10.04 37.46 -8.07
C ARG A 192 10.06 38.98 -7.87
N ARG A 193 9.16 39.52 -7.05
CA ARG A 193 9.02 40.97 -6.79
C ARG A 193 10.25 41.55 -6.08
N ASN A 194 10.96 40.74 -5.28
CA ASN A 194 12.20 41.14 -4.62
C ASN A 194 13.45 40.95 -5.49
N GLY A 195 13.31 40.53 -6.75
CA GLY A 195 14.45 40.30 -7.64
C GLY A 195 15.31 39.10 -7.23
N LEU A 196 14.77 38.19 -6.42
CA LEU A 196 15.45 36.96 -6.04
C LEU A 196 15.24 35.89 -7.13
N THR A 197 16.26 35.06 -7.33
CA THR A 197 16.21 33.91 -8.25
C THR A 197 15.81 32.66 -7.48
N LEU A 198 14.73 31.99 -7.93
CA LEU A 198 14.36 30.67 -7.42
C LEU A 198 15.35 29.62 -7.93
N VAL A 199 16.10 29.00 -7.03
CA VAL A 199 17.08 27.94 -7.33
C VAL A 199 16.38 26.58 -7.36
N SER A 200 15.56 26.29 -6.36
CA SER A 200 14.79 25.05 -6.30
C SER A 200 13.51 25.20 -5.48
N GLU A 201 12.53 24.36 -5.80
CA GLU A 201 11.28 24.21 -5.06
C GLU A 201 10.99 22.71 -4.92
N ASN A 202 11.18 22.17 -3.73
CA ASN A 202 11.12 20.73 -3.49
C ASN A 202 10.03 20.41 -2.47
N LYS A 203 9.10 19.53 -2.84
CA LYS A 203 8.12 18.98 -1.91
C LYS A 203 8.83 18.14 -0.85
N LEU A 204 8.56 18.42 0.42
CA LEU A 204 9.04 17.63 1.54
C LEU A 204 7.85 16.79 2.02
N SER A 205 7.91 15.48 1.76
CA SER A 205 6.92 14.49 2.19
C SER A 205 6.79 14.43 3.71
#